data_AF-A0AAD7UTN7-F1
#
_entry.id   AF-A0AAD7UTN7-F1
#
_cell.length_a   1.000
_cell.length_b   1.000
_cell.length_c   1.000
_cell.angle_alpha   90.00
_cell.angle_beta   90.00
_cell.angle_gamma   90.00
#
_symmetry.space_group_name_H-M   'P 1'
#
loop_
_entity.id
_entity.type
_entity.pdbx_description
1 polymer ?
#
loop_
_entity_poly.entity_id
_entity_poly.type
_entity_poly.pdbx_seq_one_letter_code
_entity_poly.pdbx_strand_id
1 'polypeptide(L)'
;MKISRAVLAATTLFPSISWALQGAFLWPIPQYIDSGDTDVVLNITSFKFNAPDIPVLKDAINRYTDLVRSEQWMPVQVPKQPIMRTTVATSHFSQLDIIVDNPSAELDHDVDESYTLDIQEFEGRLRAATVWGALRGLETFSQLVKARPPKETPILDYSEDDATNTTMQLYIPETPIHIEDAPVYSHRGLMLDTSRNYFPVSDILRTIDAMAYNKMNVFHWHITDSQSFPLRLESVPELAQQAAYVLNNRRLVYSKKDVKRVVEYARSRGIRVIPEIDMPAHTGSWANSHPDIITCNGKFFLDPSNEWSERLAAEPTTGQLNPVLEETYHLVEKVISEVASLFPDNWYHGGGDEPIYKCWEQDHRVQEYMSKYNATGDELLHMFLNKEVQFIQNSGKKAILWEDSVTDNQLPISKDVVLQVWNKPVQEAAKKGYKVIASHANFWYLDCGHGGWTGNDESYDEQEQPKVPESLADELDRHQLTDNYRPSNWGGSGGDWCSPFKTWQRIYSYDMAYNLTKQEAANVLGGEVALWAEQTDSTALDVRLWPRTAAAAEVLWSGRYNIENEKRDLSDAMSRMFDWRYRLVNRGIKAEALQPLWCGKNPSMCDSTFPEDLEK
;
A
#
# COMPACT_ATOMS: atom_id res chain seq x y z
N MET A 1 -10.44 25.29 -18.57
CA MET A 1 -10.76 25.42 -20.01
C MET A 1 -12.10 24.73 -20.26
N LYS A 2 -13.00 25.36 -21.00
CA LYS A 2 -14.45 25.07 -21.09
C LYS A 2 -14.77 23.64 -21.55
N ILE A 3 -15.64 22.94 -20.80
CA ILE A 3 -16.49 21.88 -21.34
C ILE A 3 -17.91 22.44 -21.42
N SER A 4 -18.35 22.76 -22.63
CA SER A 4 -19.74 23.01 -22.95
C SER A 4 -20.33 21.71 -23.48
N ARG A 5 -21.38 21.19 -22.84
CA ARG A 5 -22.45 20.45 -23.51
C ARG A 5 -23.72 20.51 -22.67
N ALA A 6 -24.69 21.22 -23.21
CA ALA A 6 -26.08 21.19 -22.79
C ALA A 6 -26.64 19.79 -23.04
N VAL A 7 -27.24 19.19 -22.02
CA VAL A 7 -28.15 18.06 -22.17
C VAL A 7 -29.54 18.59 -21.83
N LEU A 8 -30.45 18.51 -22.80
CA LEU A 8 -31.87 18.80 -22.59
C LEU A 8 -32.41 17.80 -21.56
N ALA A 9 -33.01 18.32 -20.49
CA ALA A 9 -33.75 17.56 -19.52
C ALA A 9 -35.03 16.98 -20.17
N ALA A 10 -35.06 15.66 -20.35
CA ALA A 10 -36.29 14.90 -20.37
C ALA A 10 -36.45 14.27 -18.98
N THR A 11 -37.24 14.93 -18.14
CA THR A 11 -37.66 14.45 -16.82
C THR A 11 -38.44 13.15 -16.98
N THR A 12 -37.77 12.03 -16.74
CA THR A 12 -38.40 10.79 -16.29
C THR A 12 -37.97 10.59 -14.84
N LEU A 13 -38.95 10.70 -13.94
CA LEU A 13 -38.78 10.41 -12.52
C LEU A 13 -38.54 8.90 -12.37
N PHE A 14 -37.29 8.49 -12.20
CA PHE A 14 -36.97 7.18 -11.64
C PHE A 14 -36.73 7.35 -10.13
N PRO A 15 -37.33 6.53 -9.26
CA PRO A 15 -36.94 6.47 -7.86
C PRO A 15 -35.67 5.62 -7.78
N SER A 16 -34.49 6.22 -7.94
CA SER A 16 -33.24 5.51 -7.75
C SER A 16 -32.90 5.43 -6.27
N ILE A 17 -33.49 4.45 -5.58
CA ILE A 17 -32.80 3.84 -4.45
C ILE A 17 -31.84 2.86 -5.11
N SER A 18 -30.57 3.26 -5.22
CA SER A 18 -29.48 2.39 -5.67
C SER A 18 -29.29 1.29 -4.64
N TRP A 19 -30.01 0.17 -4.80
CA TRP A 19 -29.69 -1.07 -4.09
C TRP A 19 -28.41 -1.62 -4.71
N ALA A 20 -27.26 -1.13 -4.24
CA ALA A 20 -25.96 -1.62 -4.65
C ALA A 20 -25.91 -3.14 -4.47
N LEU A 21 -25.31 -3.84 -5.44
CA LEU A 21 -25.16 -5.29 -5.56
C LEU A 21 -24.84 -5.98 -4.21
N GLN A 22 -25.88 -6.28 -3.41
CA GLN A 22 -25.73 -6.70 -2.01
C GLN A 22 -25.07 -8.07 -1.94
N GLY A 23 -25.17 -8.84 -3.03
CA GLY A 23 -24.51 -10.11 -3.17
C GLY A 23 -23.02 -10.00 -3.46
N ALA A 24 -22.52 -9.13 -4.34
CA ALA A 24 -21.16 -9.33 -4.89
C ALA A 24 -20.02 -9.01 -3.95
N PHE A 25 -20.25 -8.24 -2.89
CA PHE A 25 -19.21 -7.86 -1.91
C PHE A 25 -17.91 -7.33 -2.56
N LEU A 26 -18.06 -6.51 -3.62
CA LEU A 26 -16.92 -6.01 -4.40
C LEU A 26 -15.92 -5.24 -3.54
N TRP A 27 -14.62 -5.44 -3.83
CA TRP A 27 -13.51 -4.73 -3.20
C TRP A 27 -12.36 -4.46 -4.20
N PRO A 28 -11.93 -3.20 -4.38
CA PRO A 28 -12.61 -1.97 -3.99
C PRO A 28 -14.01 -1.84 -4.61
N ILE A 29 -14.90 -1.14 -3.92
CA ILE A 29 -16.21 -0.74 -4.46
C ILE A 29 -16.02 0.18 -5.69
N PRO A 30 -16.78 -0.01 -6.77
CA PRO A 30 -16.72 0.88 -7.94
C PRO A 30 -17.19 2.32 -7.64
N GLN A 31 -16.85 3.25 -8.54
CA GLN A 31 -17.39 4.60 -8.53
C GLN A 31 -18.91 4.61 -8.72
N TYR A 32 -19.41 3.80 -9.66
CA TYR A 32 -20.83 3.64 -9.94
C TYR A 32 -21.15 2.18 -10.27
N ILE A 33 -22.28 1.70 -9.77
CA ILE A 33 -22.81 0.37 -10.05
C ILE A 33 -24.34 0.43 -10.07
N ASP A 34 -24.93 -0.19 -11.09
CA ASP A 34 -26.36 -0.46 -11.20
C ASP A 34 -26.56 -1.96 -11.47
N SER A 35 -27.60 -2.54 -10.90
CA SER A 35 -27.83 -3.99 -10.95
C SER A 35 -29.29 -4.39 -10.94
N GLY A 36 -29.58 -5.52 -11.57
CA GLY A 36 -30.90 -6.16 -11.59
C GLY A 36 -31.09 -7.17 -10.47
N ASP A 37 -31.97 -8.13 -10.70
CA ASP A 37 -32.46 -9.11 -9.71
C ASP A 37 -32.33 -10.56 -10.20
N THR A 38 -31.57 -10.80 -11.27
CA THR A 38 -31.51 -12.10 -11.94
C THR A 38 -30.12 -12.73 -11.87
N ASP A 39 -30.04 -13.96 -11.36
CA ASP A 39 -28.81 -14.75 -11.35
C ASP A 39 -28.62 -15.44 -12.70
N VAL A 40 -27.43 -15.32 -13.30
CA VAL A 40 -27.08 -15.99 -14.56
C VAL A 40 -26.01 -17.03 -14.33
N VAL A 41 -26.22 -18.24 -14.85
CA VAL A 41 -25.25 -19.34 -14.72
C VAL A 41 -24.08 -19.14 -15.67
N LEU A 42 -22.85 -19.28 -15.17
CA LEU A 42 -21.61 -19.25 -15.93
C LEU A 42 -21.06 -20.67 -16.09
N ASN A 43 -20.87 -21.13 -17.32
CA ASN A 43 -20.11 -22.35 -17.57
C ASN A 43 -18.69 -21.99 -18.03
N ILE A 44 -17.72 -22.06 -17.12
CA ILE A 44 -16.32 -21.67 -17.37
C ILE A 44 -15.64 -22.48 -18.49
N THR A 45 -16.16 -23.67 -18.84
CA THR A 45 -15.57 -24.49 -19.91
C THR A 45 -16.01 -24.06 -21.31
N SER A 46 -17.22 -23.48 -21.43
CA SER A 46 -17.76 -22.96 -22.68
C SER A 46 -17.64 -21.44 -22.82
N PHE A 47 -17.43 -20.74 -21.70
CA PHE A 47 -17.25 -19.30 -21.64
C PHE A 47 -16.02 -18.84 -22.42
N LYS A 48 -16.12 -17.71 -23.12
CA LYS A 48 -15.04 -17.15 -23.94
C LYS A 48 -14.81 -15.68 -23.67
N PHE A 49 -13.54 -15.29 -23.60
CA PHE A 49 -13.15 -13.90 -23.78
C PHE A 49 -12.90 -13.64 -25.25
N ASN A 50 -13.47 -12.55 -25.77
CA ASN A 50 -13.15 -12.02 -27.09
C ASN A 50 -12.42 -10.69 -26.89
N ALA A 51 -11.11 -10.69 -27.13
CA ALA A 51 -10.24 -9.59 -26.76
C ALA A 51 -9.19 -9.32 -27.85
N PRO A 52 -8.66 -8.09 -27.95
CA PRO A 52 -7.55 -7.79 -28.84
C PRO A 52 -6.29 -8.58 -28.46
N ASP A 53 -5.46 -8.92 -29.46
CA ASP A 53 -4.21 -9.68 -29.26
C ASP A 53 -3.11 -8.79 -28.66
N ILE A 54 -3.21 -8.55 -27.35
CA ILE A 54 -2.26 -7.76 -26.56
C ILE A 54 -1.63 -8.71 -25.53
N PRO A 55 -0.29 -8.90 -25.50
CA PRO A 55 0.34 -9.92 -24.66
C PRO A 55 0.00 -9.82 -23.17
N VAL A 56 0.03 -8.61 -22.60
CA VAL A 56 -0.29 -8.40 -21.17
C VAL A 56 -1.76 -8.68 -20.86
N LEU A 57 -2.67 -8.34 -21.78
CA LEU A 57 -4.10 -8.62 -21.63
C LEU A 57 -4.37 -10.12 -21.74
N LYS A 58 -3.73 -10.81 -22.68
CA LYS A 58 -3.83 -12.26 -22.84
C LYS A 58 -3.34 -13.00 -21.60
N ASP A 59 -2.23 -12.56 -21.02
CA ASP A 59 -1.74 -13.10 -19.76
C ASP A 59 -2.74 -12.86 -18.62
N ALA A 60 -3.30 -11.65 -18.52
CA ALA A 60 -4.35 -11.34 -17.53
C ALA A 60 -5.60 -12.21 -17.69
N ILE A 61 -6.10 -12.38 -18.91
CA ILE A 61 -7.25 -13.25 -19.22
C ILE A 61 -6.99 -14.68 -18.74
N ASN A 62 -5.81 -15.24 -19.04
CA ASN A 62 -5.46 -16.59 -18.60
C ASN A 62 -5.44 -16.69 -17.08
N ARG A 63 -4.76 -15.76 -16.40
CA ARG A 63 -4.69 -15.74 -14.93
C ARG A 63 -6.07 -15.66 -14.30
N TYR A 64 -6.94 -14.76 -14.77
CA TYR A 64 -8.29 -14.62 -14.21
C TYR A 64 -9.20 -15.80 -14.55
N THR A 65 -9.04 -16.41 -15.73
CA THR A 65 -9.76 -17.65 -16.08
C THR A 65 -9.39 -18.78 -15.11
N ASP A 66 -8.10 -18.96 -14.86
CA ASP A 66 -7.61 -19.98 -13.94
C ASP A 66 -8.03 -19.68 -12.49
N LEU A 67 -7.96 -18.41 -12.08
CA LEU A 67 -8.38 -17.96 -10.76
C LEU A 67 -9.86 -18.22 -10.52
N VAL A 68 -10.75 -17.82 -11.43
CA VAL A 68 -12.20 -18.08 -11.32
C VAL A 68 -12.49 -19.58 -11.27
N ARG A 69 -11.75 -20.39 -12.04
CA ARG A 69 -11.91 -21.86 -12.05
C ARG A 69 -11.48 -22.48 -10.72
N SER A 70 -10.37 -22.04 -10.13
CA SER A 70 -9.83 -22.60 -8.90
C SER A 70 -10.52 -22.07 -7.64
N GLU A 71 -10.91 -20.80 -7.65
CA GLU A 71 -11.41 -20.11 -6.46
C GLU A 71 -12.79 -20.61 -6.04
N GLN A 72 -13.69 -20.86 -7.02
CA GLN A 72 -15.08 -21.26 -6.79
C GLN A 72 -15.70 -20.52 -5.58
N TRP A 73 -15.61 -19.19 -5.62
CA TRP A 73 -15.84 -18.36 -4.44
C TRP A 73 -17.28 -18.46 -3.92
N MET A 74 -17.43 -18.91 -2.68
CA MET A 74 -18.69 -18.84 -1.93
C MET A 74 -18.58 -17.71 -0.90
N PRO A 75 -19.42 -16.66 -0.98
CA PRO A 75 -19.41 -15.60 0.01
C PRO A 75 -19.58 -16.13 1.43
N VAL A 76 -18.77 -15.61 2.34
CA VAL A 76 -18.82 -15.96 3.77
C VAL A 76 -20.00 -15.27 4.43
N GLN A 77 -20.28 -14.03 4.01
CA GLN A 77 -21.32 -13.17 4.55
C GLN A 77 -22.72 -13.66 4.19
N VAL A 78 -23.64 -13.60 5.17
CA VAL A 78 -25.07 -13.69 4.90
C VAL A 78 -25.58 -12.28 4.57
N PRO A 79 -26.38 -12.06 3.52
CA PRO A 79 -26.95 -10.76 3.21
C PRO A 79 -27.74 -10.18 4.42
N LYS A 80 -27.62 -8.88 4.68
CA LYS A 80 -28.30 -8.19 5.81
C LYS A 80 -29.83 -8.30 5.75
N GLN A 81 -30.38 -8.48 4.55
CA GLN A 81 -31.81 -8.68 4.29
C GLN A 81 -31.98 -9.99 3.52
N PRO A 82 -33.08 -10.74 3.72
CA PRO A 82 -33.37 -11.90 2.86
C PRO A 82 -33.44 -11.42 1.41
N ILE A 83 -32.55 -11.94 0.56
CA ILE A 83 -32.55 -11.65 -0.88
C ILE A 83 -33.98 -11.91 -1.38
N MET A 84 -34.68 -10.86 -1.83
CA MET A 84 -35.92 -11.03 -2.57
C MET A 84 -35.64 -12.02 -3.69
N ARG A 85 -36.40 -13.12 -3.77
CA ARG A 85 -36.15 -14.28 -4.65
C ARG A 85 -35.52 -13.84 -5.98
N THR A 86 -34.21 -14.02 -6.11
CA THR A 86 -33.53 -13.79 -7.38
C THR A 86 -34.09 -14.77 -8.40
N THR A 87 -34.55 -14.26 -9.53
CA THR A 87 -34.92 -15.12 -10.65
C THR A 87 -33.65 -15.77 -11.16
N VAL A 88 -33.63 -17.10 -11.24
CA VAL A 88 -32.51 -17.80 -11.90
C VAL A 88 -32.81 -17.85 -13.38
N ALA A 89 -31.96 -17.23 -14.19
CA ALA A 89 -32.08 -17.26 -15.64
C ALA A 89 -31.99 -18.71 -16.15
N THR A 90 -32.74 -19.02 -17.21
CA THR A 90 -32.67 -20.33 -17.88
C THR A 90 -31.50 -20.44 -18.86
N SER A 91 -30.83 -19.31 -19.11
CA SER A 91 -29.74 -19.11 -20.05
C SER A 91 -28.37 -19.19 -19.36
N HIS A 92 -27.32 -19.24 -20.18
CA HIS A 92 -25.94 -19.28 -19.71
C HIS A 92 -25.16 -18.09 -20.24
N PHE A 93 -24.43 -17.42 -19.36
CA PHE A 93 -23.46 -16.39 -19.75
C PHE A 93 -22.33 -17.04 -20.54
N SER A 94 -22.13 -16.57 -21.77
CA SER A 94 -21.32 -17.28 -22.76
C SER A 94 -20.05 -16.54 -23.18
N GLN A 95 -20.05 -15.21 -23.10
CA GLN A 95 -18.97 -14.40 -23.66
C GLN A 95 -18.79 -13.07 -22.94
N LEU A 96 -17.53 -12.64 -22.81
CA LEU A 96 -17.15 -11.27 -22.44
C LEU A 96 -16.30 -10.66 -23.54
N ASP A 97 -16.81 -9.61 -24.19
CA ASP A 97 -16.08 -8.82 -25.17
C ASP A 97 -15.20 -7.78 -24.45
N ILE A 98 -13.90 -7.76 -24.72
CA ILE A 98 -12.97 -6.76 -24.18
C ILE A 98 -12.56 -5.81 -25.29
N ILE A 99 -12.81 -4.51 -25.07
CA ILE A 99 -12.48 -3.43 -25.99
C ILE A 99 -11.48 -2.51 -25.30
N VAL A 100 -10.34 -2.29 -25.94
CA VAL A 100 -9.31 -1.35 -25.48
C VAL A 100 -9.15 -0.25 -26.51
N ASP A 101 -9.45 0.99 -26.13
CA ASP A 101 -9.44 2.13 -27.06
C ASP A 101 -8.02 2.51 -27.48
N ASN A 102 -7.05 2.52 -26.55
CA ASN A 102 -5.63 2.74 -26.82
C ASN A 102 -4.76 1.56 -26.34
N PRO A 103 -4.46 0.57 -27.21
CA PRO A 103 -3.69 -0.62 -26.84
C PRO A 103 -2.18 -0.36 -26.68
N SER A 104 -1.67 0.82 -27.09
CA SER A 104 -0.24 1.16 -27.07
C SER A 104 0.15 2.07 -25.90
N ALA A 105 -0.78 2.37 -24.98
CA ALA A 105 -0.48 3.19 -23.81
C ALA A 105 0.55 2.51 -22.90
N GLU A 106 1.65 3.19 -22.63
CA GLU A 106 2.65 2.71 -21.66
C GLU A 106 2.12 2.78 -20.23
N LEU A 107 2.70 1.94 -19.36
CA LEU A 107 2.42 2.01 -17.92
C LEU A 107 3.22 3.16 -17.33
N ASP A 108 2.54 4.24 -16.95
CA ASP A 108 3.13 5.44 -16.34
C ASP A 108 2.18 6.01 -15.29
N HIS A 109 2.61 7.04 -14.56
CA HIS A 109 1.85 7.65 -13.46
C HIS A 109 0.44 8.13 -13.88
N ASP A 110 0.33 8.84 -15.00
CA ASP A 110 -0.92 9.48 -15.44
C ASP A 110 -1.74 8.61 -16.41
N VAL A 111 -1.43 7.31 -16.52
CA VAL A 111 -2.13 6.45 -17.48
C VAL A 111 -3.59 6.23 -17.07
N ASP A 112 -4.50 6.28 -18.04
CA ASP A 112 -5.92 6.10 -17.79
C ASP A 112 -6.24 4.64 -17.43
N GLU A 113 -6.69 4.43 -16.20
CA GLU A 113 -7.07 3.12 -15.64
C GLU A 113 -8.60 2.91 -15.58
N SER A 114 -9.39 3.78 -16.23
CA SER A 114 -10.85 3.69 -16.24
C SER A 114 -11.37 2.54 -17.11
N TYR A 115 -12.54 2.02 -16.74
CA TYR A 115 -13.27 1.02 -17.50
C TYR A 115 -14.78 1.08 -17.24
N THR A 116 -15.54 0.52 -18.18
CA THR A 116 -16.95 0.17 -17.99
C THR A 116 -17.12 -1.34 -18.12
N LEU A 117 -17.97 -1.93 -17.28
CA LEU A 117 -18.29 -3.36 -17.31
C LEU A 117 -19.81 -3.54 -17.35
N ASP A 118 -20.30 -4.04 -18.48
CA ASP A 118 -21.69 -4.36 -18.73
C ASP A 118 -21.86 -5.88 -18.73
N ILE A 119 -22.69 -6.42 -17.84
CA ILE A 119 -23.06 -7.84 -17.81
C ILE A 119 -24.54 -7.96 -18.11
N GLN A 120 -24.88 -8.59 -19.23
CA GLN A 120 -26.25 -8.93 -19.59
C GLN A 120 -26.50 -10.43 -19.38
N GLU A 121 -27.68 -10.91 -19.75
CA GLU A 121 -28.07 -12.30 -19.55
C GLU A 121 -27.19 -13.31 -20.34
N PHE A 122 -26.79 -12.99 -21.58
CA PHE A 122 -26.07 -13.93 -22.46
C PHE A 122 -24.60 -13.58 -22.69
N GLU A 123 -24.30 -12.29 -22.66
CA GLU A 123 -23.02 -11.71 -23.03
C GLU A 123 -22.71 -10.49 -22.15
N GLY A 124 -21.43 -10.14 -22.07
CA GLY A 124 -21.00 -8.92 -21.42
C GLY A 124 -19.97 -8.16 -22.25
N ARG A 125 -19.69 -6.94 -21.83
CA ARG A 125 -18.70 -6.07 -22.43
C ARG A 125 -17.87 -5.39 -21.36
N LEU A 126 -16.55 -5.49 -21.48
CA LEU A 126 -15.58 -4.70 -20.75
C LEU A 126 -14.92 -3.73 -21.72
N ARG A 127 -15.15 -2.43 -21.54
CA ARG A 127 -14.48 -1.39 -22.33
C ARG A 127 -13.55 -0.58 -21.44
N ALA A 128 -12.33 -0.34 -21.91
CA ALA A 128 -11.35 0.47 -21.18
C ALA A 128 -10.59 1.42 -22.10
N ALA A 129 -10.19 2.57 -21.56
CA ALA A 129 -9.38 3.54 -22.27
C ALA A 129 -8.02 2.98 -22.67
N THR A 130 -7.41 2.18 -21.79
CA THR A 130 -6.12 1.52 -22.00
C THR A 130 -6.16 0.06 -21.55
N VAL A 131 -5.09 -0.68 -21.84
CA VAL A 131 -4.96 -2.06 -21.36
C VAL A 131 -4.94 -2.16 -19.83
N TRP A 132 -4.48 -1.11 -19.14
CA TRP A 132 -4.41 -1.08 -17.68
C TRP A 132 -5.79 -1.02 -17.05
N GLY A 133 -6.71 -0.21 -17.60
CA GLY A 133 -8.12 -0.21 -17.19
C GLY A 133 -8.80 -1.55 -17.45
N ALA A 134 -8.47 -2.23 -18.56
CA ALA A 134 -9.00 -3.58 -18.83
C ALA A 134 -8.54 -4.61 -17.76
N LEU A 135 -7.29 -4.52 -17.28
CA LEU A 135 -6.82 -5.34 -16.16
C LEU A 135 -7.63 -5.08 -14.88
N ARG A 136 -7.99 -3.81 -14.58
CA ARG A 136 -8.83 -3.46 -13.42
C ARG A 136 -10.26 -4.01 -13.56
N GLY A 137 -10.83 -3.93 -14.76
CA GLY A 137 -12.14 -4.49 -15.04
C GLY A 137 -12.18 -6.02 -15.02
N LEU A 138 -11.09 -6.70 -15.41
CA LEU A 138 -10.97 -8.15 -15.27
C LEU A 138 -10.91 -8.59 -13.81
N GLU A 139 -10.23 -7.84 -12.93
CA GLU A 139 -10.29 -8.08 -11.48
C GLU A 139 -11.73 -7.98 -10.97
N THR A 140 -12.43 -6.90 -11.32
CA THR A 140 -13.84 -6.70 -10.92
C THR A 140 -14.75 -7.82 -11.46
N PHE A 141 -14.58 -8.20 -12.73
CA PHE A 141 -15.32 -9.33 -13.32
C PHE A 141 -15.07 -10.63 -12.56
N SER A 142 -13.83 -10.92 -12.18
CA SER A 142 -13.50 -12.09 -11.36
C SER A 142 -14.29 -12.08 -10.04
N GLN A 143 -14.51 -10.89 -9.47
CA GLN A 143 -15.20 -10.75 -8.21
C GLN A 143 -16.71 -10.99 -8.31
N LEU A 144 -17.32 -10.65 -9.44
CA LEU A 144 -18.73 -10.90 -9.74
C LEU A 144 -19.05 -12.39 -9.91
N VAL A 145 -18.07 -13.21 -10.33
CA VAL A 145 -18.28 -14.65 -10.47
C VAL A 145 -18.24 -15.33 -9.10
N LYS A 146 -19.32 -16.04 -8.78
CA LYS A 146 -19.50 -16.80 -7.54
C LYS A 146 -19.77 -18.26 -7.80
N ALA A 147 -19.73 -19.05 -6.74
CA ALA A 147 -20.06 -20.46 -6.74
C ALA A 147 -21.18 -20.76 -5.74
N ARG A 148 -22.02 -21.74 -6.08
CA ARG A 148 -23.01 -22.33 -5.17
C ARG A 148 -23.13 -23.83 -5.39
N PRO A 149 -23.49 -24.62 -4.36
CA PRO A 149 -23.75 -26.04 -4.56
C PRO A 149 -24.97 -26.23 -5.50
N PRO A 150 -24.99 -27.27 -6.36
CA PRO A 150 -26.13 -27.53 -7.26
C PRO A 150 -27.44 -27.86 -6.54
N LYS A 151 -27.36 -28.32 -5.29
CA LYS A 151 -28.50 -28.55 -4.37
C LYS A 151 -28.09 -28.07 -2.99
N GLU A 152 -28.95 -27.27 -2.35
CA GLU A 152 -28.84 -27.00 -0.92
C GLU A 152 -29.10 -28.29 -0.16
N THR A 153 -28.03 -29.00 0.19
CA THR A 153 -28.12 -30.15 1.09
C THR A 153 -27.71 -29.64 2.46
N PRO A 154 -28.58 -29.72 3.48
CA PRO A 154 -28.18 -29.32 4.82
C PRO A 154 -26.97 -30.18 5.23
N ILE A 155 -25.96 -29.54 5.82
CA ILE A 155 -24.81 -30.22 6.40
C ILE A 155 -25.34 -30.94 7.65
N LEU A 156 -25.80 -32.18 7.46
CA LEU A 156 -26.41 -33.01 8.51
C LEU A 156 -25.41 -33.96 9.16
N ASP A 157 -24.21 -34.11 8.58
CA ASP A 157 -23.21 -35.08 9.02
C ASP A 157 -21.90 -34.40 9.43
N TYR A 158 -21.34 -34.84 10.56
CA TYR A 158 -20.05 -34.42 11.09
C TYR A 158 -18.94 -35.36 10.59
N SER A 159 -18.99 -35.78 9.33
CA SER A 159 -17.98 -36.69 8.81
C SER A 159 -16.67 -35.91 8.58
N GLU A 160 -15.57 -36.41 9.16
CA GLU A 160 -14.25 -35.76 9.15
C GLU A 160 -13.62 -35.70 7.73
N ASP A 161 -14.23 -36.37 6.74
CA ASP A 161 -13.70 -36.58 5.39
C ASP A 161 -14.54 -35.96 4.25
N ASP A 162 -15.54 -35.13 4.54
CA ASP A 162 -16.41 -34.55 3.50
C ASP A 162 -15.79 -33.35 2.76
N ALA A 163 -14.60 -33.56 2.18
CA ALA A 163 -14.28 -32.97 0.89
C ALA A 163 -15.13 -33.66 -0.18
N THR A 164 -16.46 -33.51 -0.11
CA THR A 164 -17.32 -33.98 -1.19
C THR A 164 -16.87 -33.27 -2.46
N ASN A 165 -16.54 -34.06 -3.48
CA ASN A 165 -16.12 -33.60 -4.80
C ASN A 165 -17.34 -33.02 -5.57
N THR A 166 -18.10 -32.16 -4.89
CA THR A 166 -19.32 -31.54 -5.35
C THR A 166 -18.93 -30.50 -6.39
N THR A 167 -19.27 -30.76 -7.65
CA THR A 167 -19.03 -29.80 -8.73
C THR A 167 -19.87 -28.55 -8.46
N MET A 168 -19.21 -27.45 -8.09
CA MET A 168 -19.87 -26.17 -7.83
C MET A 168 -20.43 -25.57 -9.13
N GLN A 169 -21.61 -24.97 -9.05
CA GLN A 169 -22.17 -24.17 -10.15
C GLN A 169 -21.66 -22.74 -10.03
N LEU A 170 -20.97 -22.26 -11.07
CA LEU A 170 -20.60 -20.85 -11.16
C LEU A 170 -21.77 -20.00 -11.67
N TYR A 171 -21.90 -18.79 -11.16
CA TYR A 171 -22.95 -17.85 -11.54
C TYR A 171 -22.52 -16.39 -11.29
N ILE A 172 -23.22 -15.46 -11.93
CA ILE A 172 -23.11 -14.02 -11.70
C ILE A 172 -24.46 -13.56 -11.12
N PRO A 173 -24.50 -13.00 -9.91
CA PRO A 173 -25.74 -12.55 -9.27
C PRO A 173 -26.23 -11.22 -9.85
N GLU A 174 -27.52 -10.92 -9.69
CA GLU A 174 -28.08 -9.55 -9.82
C GLU A 174 -27.82 -8.89 -11.19
N THR A 175 -27.91 -9.67 -12.26
CA THR A 175 -27.87 -9.16 -13.64
C THR A 175 -29.22 -8.55 -14.06
N PRO A 176 -29.25 -7.62 -15.04
CA PRO A 176 -28.10 -7.01 -15.71
C PRO A 176 -27.27 -6.12 -14.78
N ILE A 177 -25.95 -6.06 -14.98
CA ILE A 177 -25.03 -5.21 -14.20
C ILE A 177 -24.42 -4.17 -15.13
N HIS A 178 -24.35 -2.94 -14.67
CA HIS A 178 -23.59 -1.88 -15.30
C HIS A 178 -22.65 -1.23 -14.27
N ILE A 179 -21.36 -1.19 -14.57
CA ILE A 179 -20.33 -0.57 -13.73
C ILE A 179 -19.58 0.47 -14.56
N GLU A 180 -19.42 1.66 -13.99
CA GLU A 180 -18.47 2.67 -14.44
C GLU A 180 -17.45 2.90 -13.33
N ASP A 181 -16.17 2.77 -13.63
CA ASP A 181 -15.15 2.74 -12.59
C ASP A 181 -13.82 3.33 -13.04
N ALA A 182 -13.15 4.00 -12.10
CA ALA A 182 -11.87 4.66 -12.26
C ALA A 182 -11.28 5.00 -10.88
N PRO A 183 -9.94 5.05 -10.74
CA PRO A 183 -9.34 5.46 -9.48
C PRO A 183 -9.51 6.96 -9.22
N VAL A 184 -9.74 7.34 -7.95
CA VAL A 184 -9.69 8.74 -7.50
C VAL A 184 -8.26 9.28 -7.53
N TYR A 185 -7.29 8.44 -7.18
CA TYR A 185 -5.88 8.81 -7.11
C TYR A 185 -5.03 7.99 -8.07
N SER A 186 -4.11 8.65 -8.78
CA SER A 186 -3.19 8.01 -9.74
C SER A 186 -2.07 7.25 -9.07
N HIS A 187 -1.70 7.59 -7.83
CA HIS A 187 -0.65 6.91 -7.06
C HIS A 187 -1.24 6.06 -5.93
N ARG A 188 -1.21 4.73 -6.09
CA ARG A 188 -1.79 3.80 -5.11
C ARG A 188 -0.77 2.74 -4.73
N GLY A 189 0.06 3.08 -3.74
CA GLY A 189 1.29 2.35 -3.48
C GLY A 189 1.35 1.56 -2.18
N LEU A 190 2.26 0.60 -2.19
CA LEU A 190 2.69 -0.16 -1.03
C LEU A 190 4.22 -0.11 -1.03
N MET A 191 4.79 0.39 0.06
CA MET A 191 6.22 0.35 0.31
C MET A 191 6.58 -0.92 1.07
N LEU A 192 7.58 -1.65 0.59
CA LEU A 192 8.17 -2.79 1.28
C LEU A 192 9.66 -2.54 1.50
N ASP A 193 10.04 -2.43 2.76
CA ASP A 193 11.43 -2.49 3.20
C ASP A 193 11.95 -3.92 3.07
N THR A 194 13.07 -4.06 2.37
CA THR A 194 13.76 -5.33 2.16
C THR A 194 15.22 -5.32 2.60
N SER A 195 15.60 -4.27 3.33
CA SER A 195 16.93 -4.06 3.86
C SER A 195 17.03 -4.49 5.32
N ARG A 196 16.11 -4.02 6.19
CA ARG A 196 16.11 -4.40 7.62
C ARG A 196 16.01 -5.92 7.74
N ASN A 197 15.09 -6.53 6.99
CA ASN A 197 15.02 -7.97 6.75
C ASN A 197 14.89 -8.29 5.26
N TYR A 198 15.45 -9.42 4.86
CA TYR A 198 15.42 -9.88 3.46
C TYR A 198 14.14 -10.66 3.15
N PHE A 199 13.58 -10.45 1.94
CA PHE A 199 12.43 -11.18 1.43
C PHE A 199 12.78 -11.94 0.14
N PRO A 200 12.58 -13.26 0.09
CA PRO A 200 12.68 -14.00 -1.17
C PRO A 200 11.81 -13.39 -2.27
N VAL A 201 12.30 -13.42 -3.52
CA VAL A 201 11.54 -12.91 -4.69
C VAL A 201 10.12 -13.49 -4.75
N SER A 202 9.92 -14.75 -4.37
CA SER A 202 8.58 -15.37 -4.31
C SER A 202 7.59 -14.64 -3.40
N ASP A 203 8.08 -14.05 -2.30
CA ASP A 203 7.24 -13.27 -1.39
C ASP A 203 6.87 -11.93 -2.01
N ILE A 204 7.84 -11.25 -2.64
CA ILE A 204 7.59 -10.02 -3.39
C ILE A 204 6.55 -10.26 -4.50
N LEU A 205 6.68 -11.36 -5.26
CA LEU A 205 5.70 -11.68 -6.31
C LEU A 205 4.30 -11.96 -5.74
N ARG A 206 4.20 -12.66 -4.60
CA ARG A 206 2.92 -12.89 -3.90
C ARG A 206 2.30 -11.57 -3.41
N THR A 207 3.12 -10.65 -2.90
CA THR A 207 2.65 -9.29 -2.54
C THR A 207 2.10 -8.56 -3.76
N ILE A 208 2.77 -8.64 -4.91
CA ILE A 208 2.32 -8.03 -6.18
C ILE A 208 1.00 -8.66 -6.68
N ASP A 209 0.79 -9.96 -6.48
CA ASP A 209 -0.52 -10.60 -6.75
C ASP A 209 -1.63 -9.97 -5.90
N ALA A 210 -1.42 -9.86 -4.59
CA ALA A 210 -2.38 -9.26 -3.68
C ALA A 210 -2.64 -7.76 -3.98
N MET A 211 -1.60 -7.02 -4.37
CA MET A 211 -1.73 -5.64 -4.85
C MET A 211 -2.63 -5.55 -6.08
N ALA A 212 -2.47 -6.46 -7.05
CA ALA A 212 -3.29 -6.49 -8.26
C ALA A 212 -4.77 -6.77 -7.93
N TYR A 213 -5.03 -7.70 -7.01
CA TYR A 213 -6.38 -8.01 -6.54
C TYR A 213 -7.08 -6.79 -5.93
N ASN A 214 -6.31 -5.87 -5.37
CA ASN A 214 -6.79 -4.66 -4.71
C ASN A 214 -6.69 -3.41 -5.59
N LYS A 215 -6.32 -3.55 -6.88
CA LYS A 215 -6.14 -2.42 -7.83
C LYS A 215 -5.09 -1.39 -7.41
N MET A 216 -4.13 -1.79 -6.56
CA MET A 216 -2.90 -1.04 -6.29
C MET A 216 -2.05 -0.99 -7.55
N ASN A 217 -1.28 0.08 -7.77
CA ASN A 217 -0.53 0.29 -9.00
C ASN A 217 0.94 0.70 -8.80
N VAL A 218 1.40 0.89 -7.57
CA VAL A 218 2.81 1.21 -7.28
C VAL A 218 3.36 0.25 -6.22
N PHE A 219 4.39 -0.50 -6.59
CA PHE A 219 5.25 -1.20 -5.64
C PHE A 219 6.47 -0.33 -5.40
N HIS A 220 6.48 0.35 -4.25
CA HIS A 220 7.62 1.11 -3.78
C HIS A 220 8.56 0.12 -3.08
N TRP A 221 9.73 -0.07 -3.66
CA TRP A 221 10.71 -1.02 -3.15
C TRP A 221 11.80 -0.26 -2.40
N HIS A 222 11.76 -0.29 -1.07
CA HIS A 222 12.82 0.20 -0.21
C HIS A 222 13.90 -0.88 -0.09
N ILE A 223 14.97 -0.71 -0.89
CA ILE A 223 15.90 -1.81 -1.17
C ILE A 223 17.07 -1.84 -0.19
N THR A 224 17.55 -0.68 0.24
CA THR A 224 18.79 -0.54 1.03
C THR A 224 18.59 0.38 2.21
N ASP A 225 19.26 0.07 3.32
CA ASP A 225 19.27 0.85 4.56
C ASP A 225 20.62 0.64 5.27
N SER A 226 20.77 1.21 6.46
CA SER A 226 21.87 1.04 7.39
C SER A 226 22.18 -0.43 7.72
N GLN A 227 21.17 -1.30 7.78
CA GLN A 227 21.37 -2.69 8.20
C GLN A 227 21.86 -3.61 7.06
N SER A 228 21.46 -3.38 5.80
CA SER A 228 21.99 -4.16 4.67
C SER A 228 21.93 -3.47 3.30
N PHE A 229 22.76 -3.97 2.37
CA PHE A 229 22.69 -3.61 0.94
C PHE A 229 22.47 -4.88 0.11
N PRO A 230 21.21 -5.32 -0.12
CA PRO A 230 20.92 -6.59 -0.77
C PRO A 230 20.92 -6.50 -2.31
N LEU A 231 20.94 -5.31 -2.92
CA LEU A 231 20.89 -5.15 -4.37
C LEU A 231 22.27 -5.36 -5.01
N ARG A 232 22.42 -6.36 -5.87
CA ARG A 232 23.67 -6.54 -6.61
C ARG A 232 23.72 -5.59 -7.81
N LEU A 233 24.62 -4.61 -7.72
CA LEU A 233 25.03 -3.72 -8.81
C LEU A 233 26.32 -4.25 -9.45
N GLU A 234 26.48 -4.12 -10.76
CA GLU A 234 27.67 -4.57 -11.49
C GLU A 234 28.77 -3.49 -11.53
N SER A 235 28.41 -2.21 -11.41
CA SER A 235 29.38 -1.09 -11.37
C SER A 235 30.08 -0.94 -10.02
N VAL A 236 29.43 -1.37 -8.94
CA VAL A 236 29.88 -1.29 -7.54
C VAL A 236 29.53 -2.58 -6.77
N PRO A 237 29.98 -3.76 -7.26
CA PRO A 237 29.52 -5.04 -6.75
C PRO A 237 29.95 -5.31 -5.30
N GLU A 238 30.98 -4.62 -4.81
CA GLU A 238 31.47 -4.69 -3.45
C GLU A 238 30.43 -4.27 -2.40
N LEU A 239 29.47 -3.38 -2.71
CA LEU A 239 28.41 -2.96 -1.77
C LEU A 239 27.61 -4.17 -1.29
N ALA A 240 26.98 -4.91 -2.22
CA ALA A 240 26.23 -6.10 -1.86
C ALA A 240 27.10 -7.28 -1.43
N GLN A 241 28.32 -7.41 -1.97
CA GLN A 241 29.24 -8.48 -1.56
C GLN A 241 29.63 -8.37 -0.08
N GLN A 242 29.68 -7.15 0.47
CA GLN A 242 30.13 -6.93 1.85
C GLN A 242 28.99 -6.62 2.81
N ALA A 243 27.86 -6.10 2.33
CA ALA A 243 26.78 -5.61 3.18
C ALA A 243 25.45 -6.39 3.07
N ALA A 244 25.30 -7.30 2.12
CA ALA A 244 24.14 -8.19 2.11
C ALA A 244 24.27 -9.29 3.18
N TYR A 245 23.15 -9.61 3.84
CA TYR A 245 23.11 -10.68 4.83
C TYR A 245 23.58 -12.03 4.28
N VAL A 246 24.19 -12.83 5.16
CA VAL A 246 24.54 -14.23 4.90
C VAL A 246 23.82 -15.09 5.92
N LEU A 247 22.88 -15.91 5.44
CA LEU A 247 22.12 -16.85 6.26
C LEU A 247 22.24 -18.25 5.68
N ASN A 248 22.51 -19.26 6.51
CA ASN A 248 22.71 -20.65 6.07
C ASN A 248 23.73 -20.79 4.93
N ASN A 249 24.85 -20.06 5.05
CA ASN A 249 25.94 -20.00 4.06
C ASN A 249 25.49 -19.53 2.66
N ARG A 250 24.36 -18.82 2.57
CA ARG A 250 23.85 -18.20 1.36
C ARG A 250 23.78 -16.70 1.55
N ARG A 251 24.33 -15.96 0.58
CA ARG A 251 24.15 -14.52 0.51
C ARG A 251 22.75 -14.20 0.00
N LEU A 252 22.05 -13.33 0.73
CA LEU A 252 20.69 -12.91 0.44
C LEU A 252 20.74 -11.63 -0.40
N VAL A 253 20.64 -11.77 -1.72
CA VAL A 253 20.76 -10.65 -2.68
C VAL A 253 19.70 -10.70 -3.74
N TYR A 254 19.35 -9.53 -4.26
CA TYR A 254 18.59 -9.35 -5.49
C TYR A 254 19.55 -9.14 -6.65
N SER A 255 19.59 -10.08 -7.58
CA SER A 255 20.37 -9.93 -8.82
C SER A 255 19.62 -9.07 -9.84
N LYS A 256 20.31 -8.60 -10.88
CA LYS A 256 19.68 -7.98 -12.07
C LYS A 256 18.55 -8.85 -12.67
N LYS A 257 18.69 -10.18 -12.61
CA LYS A 257 17.64 -11.11 -13.07
C LYS A 257 16.42 -11.10 -12.15
N ASP A 258 16.64 -10.99 -10.85
CA ASP A 258 15.56 -10.91 -9.86
C ASP A 258 14.80 -9.60 -10.00
N VAL A 259 15.51 -8.47 -10.11
CA VAL A 259 14.90 -7.14 -10.39
C VAL A 259 14.06 -7.20 -11.67
N LYS A 260 14.63 -7.70 -12.77
CA LYS A 260 13.90 -7.87 -14.02
C LYS A 260 12.64 -8.72 -13.85
N ARG A 261 12.74 -9.83 -13.11
CA ARG A 261 11.58 -10.71 -12.83
C ARG A 261 10.49 -9.98 -12.05
N VAL A 262 10.84 -9.22 -11.02
CA VAL A 262 9.89 -8.43 -10.22
C VAL A 262 9.22 -7.36 -11.09
N VAL A 263 10.00 -6.59 -11.84
CA VAL A 263 9.51 -5.54 -12.74
C VAL A 263 8.56 -6.10 -13.82
N GLU A 264 8.94 -7.18 -14.50
CA GLU A 264 8.10 -7.79 -15.54
C GLU A 264 6.81 -8.40 -14.95
N TYR A 265 6.92 -9.03 -13.78
CA TYR A 265 5.76 -9.60 -13.08
C TYR A 265 4.78 -8.52 -12.62
N ALA A 266 5.29 -7.40 -12.08
CA ALA A 266 4.49 -6.23 -11.73
C ALA A 266 3.83 -5.60 -12.96
N ARG A 267 4.58 -5.38 -14.06
CA ARG A 267 4.02 -4.84 -15.30
C ARG A 267 2.89 -5.71 -15.85
N SER A 268 3.02 -7.04 -15.77
CA SER A 268 1.95 -7.95 -16.23
C SER A 268 0.63 -7.82 -15.44
N ARG A 269 0.66 -7.11 -14.30
CA ARG A 269 -0.47 -6.79 -13.41
C ARG A 269 -0.80 -5.29 -13.38
N GLY A 270 -0.19 -4.50 -14.26
CA GLY A 270 -0.36 -3.05 -14.28
C GLY A 270 0.18 -2.38 -13.01
N ILE A 271 1.28 -2.90 -12.45
CA ILE A 271 1.94 -2.33 -11.27
C ILE A 271 3.31 -1.80 -11.68
N ARG A 272 3.53 -0.53 -11.36
CA ARG A 272 4.80 0.20 -11.48
C ARG A 272 5.72 -0.23 -10.34
N VAL A 273 7.03 -0.31 -10.58
CA VAL A 273 8.02 -0.59 -9.53
C VAL A 273 8.94 0.61 -9.42
N ILE A 274 8.89 1.29 -8.28
CA ILE A 274 9.69 2.48 -7.99
C ILE A 274 10.77 2.05 -6.98
N PRO A 275 12.06 2.13 -7.34
CA PRO A 275 13.13 1.81 -6.41
C PRO A 275 13.37 2.98 -5.44
N GLU A 276 13.77 2.64 -4.24
CA GLU A 276 14.37 3.56 -3.27
C GLU A 276 15.76 3.07 -2.86
N ILE A 277 16.71 4.02 -2.91
CA ILE A 277 18.02 3.93 -2.27
C ILE A 277 18.10 5.16 -1.38
N ASP A 278 17.83 4.97 -0.10
CA ASP A 278 17.70 6.08 0.85
C ASP A 278 19.07 6.65 1.24
N MET A 279 19.19 7.98 1.12
CA MET A 279 20.38 8.78 1.36
C MET A 279 19.98 10.20 1.81
N PRO A 280 20.85 10.95 2.52
CA PRO A 280 22.18 10.57 2.99
C PRO A 280 22.16 9.80 4.31
N ALA A 281 21.04 9.74 5.02
CA ALA A 281 20.86 8.89 6.19
C ALA A 281 20.83 7.41 5.78
N HIS A 282 20.48 6.50 6.70
CA HIS A 282 20.19 5.10 6.36
C HIS A 282 21.25 4.40 5.47
N THR A 283 22.54 4.74 5.63
CA THR A 283 23.63 4.29 4.73
C THR A 283 24.76 3.58 5.48
N GLY A 284 24.55 3.21 6.75
CA GLY A 284 25.52 2.45 7.55
C GLY A 284 26.07 1.20 6.85
N SER A 285 25.26 0.48 6.08
CA SER A 285 25.66 -0.74 5.36
C SER A 285 26.74 -0.48 4.30
N TRP A 286 26.82 0.74 3.76
CA TRP A 286 27.81 1.13 2.76
C TRP A 286 29.23 1.11 3.34
N ALA A 287 29.36 1.35 4.64
CA ALA A 287 30.63 1.39 5.34
C ALA A 287 31.37 0.05 5.34
N ASN A 288 30.66 -1.06 5.09
CA ASN A 288 31.29 -2.38 4.97
C ASN A 288 32.28 -2.43 3.80
N SER A 289 32.07 -1.63 2.75
CA SER A 289 32.97 -1.55 1.59
C SER A 289 33.65 -0.20 1.43
N HIS A 290 33.00 0.88 1.87
CA HIS A 290 33.46 2.26 1.74
C HIS A 290 33.39 2.98 3.10
N PRO A 291 34.16 2.57 4.11
CA PRO A 291 34.10 3.18 5.45
C PRO A 291 34.51 4.66 5.44
N ASP A 292 35.36 5.08 4.49
CA ASP A 292 35.92 6.43 4.45
C ASP A 292 34.90 7.52 4.08
N ILE A 293 33.76 7.15 3.50
CA ILE A 293 32.69 8.10 3.11
C ILE A 293 31.48 8.07 4.06
N ILE A 294 31.51 7.26 5.13
CA ILE A 294 30.41 7.13 6.08
C ILE A 294 30.83 7.75 7.42
N THR A 295 30.07 8.73 7.87
CA THR A 295 30.24 9.35 9.20
C THR A 295 29.59 8.50 10.28
N CYS A 296 30.06 8.65 11.52
CA CYS A 296 29.60 7.90 12.70
C CYS A 296 29.54 6.37 12.59
N ASN A 297 30.13 5.78 11.53
CA ASN A 297 30.19 4.34 11.32
C ASN A 297 30.77 3.59 12.54
N GLY A 298 30.14 2.47 12.91
CA GLY A 298 30.57 1.60 13.99
C GLY A 298 30.39 2.20 15.39
N LYS A 299 29.70 3.35 15.51
CA LYS A 299 29.33 3.93 16.80
C LYS A 299 27.99 3.38 17.29
N PHE A 300 27.82 3.36 18.60
CA PHE A 300 26.50 3.12 19.19
C PHE A 300 25.55 4.26 18.81
N PHE A 301 24.27 3.95 18.56
CA PHE A 301 23.29 4.91 18.05
C PHE A 301 22.89 5.97 19.08
N LEU A 302 23.01 5.67 20.37
CA LEU A 302 22.96 6.64 21.46
C LEU A 302 24.37 7.05 21.88
N ASP A 303 24.51 8.25 22.43
CA ASP A 303 25.72 8.67 23.11
C ASP A 303 25.73 8.15 24.58
N PRO A 304 26.85 8.27 25.32
CA PRO A 304 26.93 7.82 26.71
C PRO A 304 25.94 8.49 27.68
N SER A 305 25.36 9.64 27.33
CA SER A 305 24.33 10.29 28.15
C SER A 305 22.97 9.58 28.09
N ASN A 306 22.72 8.80 27.03
CA ASN A 306 21.42 8.25 26.65
C ASN A 306 20.32 9.31 26.41
N GLU A 307 20.70 10.58 26.22
CA GLU A 307 19.73 11.61 25.85
C GLU A 307 19.35 11.47 24.38
N TRP A 308 18.06 11.40 24.08
CA TRP A 308 17.58 11.26 22.70
C TRP A 308 18.04 12.41 21.78
N SER A 309 18.22 13.61 22.34
CA SER A 309 18.77 14.77 21.63
C SER A 309 20.25 14.60 21.25
N GLU A 310 20.99 13.72 21.92
CA GLU A 310 22.41 13.44 21.72
C GLU A 310 22.68 12.21 20.83
N ARG A 311 21.61 11.54 20.36
CA ARG A 311 21.70 10.36 19.49
C ARG A 311 22.45 10.64 18.17
N LEU A 312 23.03 9.58 17.62
CA LEU A 312 23.72 9.56 16.33
C LEU A 312 22.86 8.95 15.21
N ALA A 313 21.79 8.23 15.53
CA ALA A 313 20.80 7.72 14.58
C ALA A 313 19.45 7.55 15.31
N ALA A 314 18.34 7.50 14.56
CA ALA A 314 17.02 7.16 15.11
C ALA A 314 16.95 5.69 15.56
N GLU A 315 17.71 4.82 14.90
CA GLU A 315 17.78 3.40 15.21
C GLU A 315 19.17 2.80 14.96
N PRO A 316 19.48 1.60 15.50
CA PRO A 316 20.66 0.85 15.12
C PRO A 316 20.58 0.30 13.67
N THR A 317 21.63 0.35 12.85
CA THR A 317 22.99 0.84 13.12
C THR A 317 23.19 2.29 12.67
N THR A 318 24.19 2.95 13.24
CA THR A 318 24.63 4.27 12.79
C THR A 318 25.24 4.24 11.38
N GLY A 319 25.16 5.38 10.70
CA GLY A 319 25.92 5.65 9.48
C GLY A 319 25.18 6.57 8.53
N GLN A 320 25.85 7.67 8.12
CA GLN A 320 25.35 8.60 7.12
C GLN A 320 26.45 8.94 6.12
N LEU A 321 26.11 9.13 4.86
CA LEU A 321 27.05 9.58 3.84
C LEU A 321 27.64 10.94 4.23
N ASN A 322 28.96 11.07 4.05
CA ASN A 322 29.69 12.28 4.34
C ASN A 322 29.47 13.28 3.18
N PRO A 323 28.77 14.41 3.41
CA PRO A 323 28.36 15.30 2.34
C PRO A 323 29.49 16.19 1.83
N VAL A 324 30.66 16.24 2.48
CA VAL A 324 31.74 17.16 2.12
C VAL A 324 32.85 16.52 1.28
N LEU A 325 32.75 15.22 0.98
CA LEU A 325 33.74 14.46 0.21
C LEU A 325 33.28 14.28 -1.24
N GLU A 326 34.19 14.47 -2.19
CA GLU A 326 33.92 14.28 -3.62
C GLU A 326 33.70 12.80 -3.95
N GLU A 327 34.43 11.92 -3.26
CA GLU A 327 34.33 10.46 -3.39
C GLU A 327 32.94 9.93 -3.04
N THR A 328 32.24 10.57 -2.10
CA THR A 328 30.83 10.27 -1.79
C THR A 328 29.98 10.41 -3.05
N TYR A 329 30.05 11.55 -3.72
CA TYR A 329 29.23 11.86 -4.88
C TYR A 329 29.59 10.97 -6.09
N HIS A 330 30.86 10.60 -6.27
CA HIS A 330 31.27 9.66 -7.31
C HIS A 330 30.64 8.27 -7.12
N LEU A 331 30.50 7.79 -5.89
CA LEU A 331 29.86 6.51 -5.62
C LEU A 331 28.33 6.63 -5.78
N VAL A 332 27.73 7.67 -5.21
CA VAL A 332 26.29 7.95 -5.30
C VAL A 332 25.83 8.07 -6.75
N GLU A 333 26.55 8.78 -7.61
CA GLU A 333 26.20 8.91 -9.03
C GLU A 333 26.21 7.56 -9.75
N LYS A 334 27.18 6.68 -9.46
CA LYS A 334 27.23 5.32 -10.02
C LYS A 334 26.04 4.47 -9.57
N VAL A 335 25.72 4.51 -8.28
CA VAL A 335 24.60 3.77 -7.70
C VAL A 335 23.28 4.23 -8.33
N ILE A 336 23.00 5.53 -8.31
CA ILE A 336 21.77 6.10 -8.89
C ILE A 336 21.67 5.76 -10.37
N SER A 337 22.75 5.95 -11.15
CA SER A 337 22.75 5.70 -12.60
C SER A 337 22.47 4.23 -12.93
N GLU A 338 23.09 3.29 -12.20
CA GLU A 338 22.85 1.87 -12.44
C GLU A 338 21.45 1.47 -12.00
N VAL A 339 21.01 1.85 -10.80
CA VAL A 339 19.65 1.54 -10.30
C VAL A 339 18.60 2.11 -11.24
N ALA A 340 18.70 3.38 -11.65
CA ALA A 340 17.77 3.99 -12.60
C ALA A 340 17.68 3.24 -13.94
N SER A 341 18.77 2.57 -14.37
CA SER A 341 18.79 1.74 -15.59
C SER A 341 18.09 0.38 -15.43
N LEU A 342 17.96 -0.13 -14.20
CA LEU A 342 17.32 -1.41 -13.90
C LEU A 342 15.80 -1.29 -13.83
N PHE A 343 15.29 -0.12 -13.47
CA PHE A 343 13.86 0.13 -13.26
C PHE A 343 13.29 1.00 -14.39
N PRO A 344 12.30 0.52 -15.16
CA PRO A 344 11.77 1.26 -16.30
C PRO A 344 10.84 2.42 -15.90
N ASP A 345 10.34 2.45 -14.67
CA ASP A 345 9.44 3.52 -14.21
C ASP A 345 10.11 4.88 -14.29
N ASN A 346 9.37 5.94 -14.60
CA ASN A 346 9.93 7.28 -14.74
C ASN A 346 10.33 7.90 -13.39
N TRP A 347 9.98 7.30 -12.26
CA TRP A 347 10.25 7.84 -10.93
C TRP A 347 11.32 7.04 -10.19
N TYR A 348 11.99 7.71 -9.25
CA TYR A 348 13.03 7.16 -8.38
C TYR A 348 12.92 7.83 -7.01
N HIS A 349 12.89 7.05 -5.94
CA HIS A 349 12.86 7.58 -4.58
C HIS A 349 14.31 7.69 -4.05
N GLY A 350 14.72 8.89 -3.66
CA GLY A 350 16.05 9.16 -3.07
C GLY A 350 16.08 9.04 -1.55
N GLY A 351 14.91 8.88 -0.92
CA GLY A 351 14.80 8.86 0.54
C GLY A 351 14.91 10.26 1.12
N GLY A 352 15.87 10.48 2.02
CA GLY A 352 16.17 11.79 2.61
C GLY A 352 15.44 12.08 3.91
N ASP A 353 14.99 11.05 4.61
CA ASP A 353 14.42 11.09 5.94
C ASP A 353 15.48 11.05 7.05
N GLU A 354 15.06 11.53 8.22
CA GLU A 354 15.77 11.44 9.50
C GLU A 354 17.29 11.78 9.50
N PRO A 355 17.75 12.87 8.85
CA PRO A 355 19.16 13.25 8.90
C PRO A 355 19.56 13.69 10.32
N ILE A 356 20.52 13.01 10.93
CA ILE A 356 21.04 13.31 12.27
C ILE A 356 22.41 14.01 12.19
N TYR A 357 22.44 15.32 12.41
CA TYR A 357 23.66 16.13 12.25
C TYR A 357 24.79 15.75 13.21
N LYS A 358 24.45 15.21 14.39
CA LYS A 358 25.44 14.70 15.34
C LYS A 358 26.26 13.54 14.79
N CYS A 359 25.72 12.77 13.84
CA CYS A 359 26.48 11.76 13.12
C CYS A 359 27.60 12.40 12.28
N TRP A 360 27.30 13.46 11.53
CA TRP A 360 28.28 14.19 10.74
C TRP A 360 29.34 14.87 11.61
N GLU A 361 28.94 15.41 12.76
CA GLU A 361 29.85 15.98 13.75
C GLU A 361 30.86 14.96 14.30
N GLN A 362 30.69 13.65 14.07
CA GLN A 362 31.68 12.65 14.44
C GLN A 362 32.86 12.56 13.47
N ASP A 363 32.84 13.27 12.34
CA ASP A 363 33.90 13.25 11.33
C ASP A 363 34.66 14.58 11.29
N HIS A 364 35.97 14.53 11.56
CA HIS A 364 36.84 15.72 11.57
C HIS A 364 36.80 16.49 10.24
N ARG A 365 36.60 15.81 9.11
CA ARG A 365 36.56 16.45 7.77
C ARG A 365 35.30 17.32 7.63
N VAL A 366 34.17 16.85 8.18
CA VAL A 366 32.93 17.63 8.23
C VAL A 366 33.10 18.82 9.17
N GLN A 367 33.66 18.61 10.36
CA GLN A 367 33.93 19.69 11.33
C GLN A 367 34.83 20.78 10.74
N GLU A 368 35.90 20.39 10.03
CA GLU A 368 36.81 21.30 9.33
C GLU A 368 36.09 22.09 8.23
N TYR A 369 35.25 21.41 7.42
CA TYR A 369 34.46 22.07 6.39
C TYR A 369 33.48 23.09 7.00
N MET A 370 32.72 22.68 8.01
CA MET A 370 31.76 23.57 8.70
C MET A 370 32.48 24.77 9.30
N SER A 371 33.63 24.57 9.95
CA SER A 371 34.43 25.67 10.51
C SER A 371 34.99 26.61 9.43
N LYS A 372 35.50 26.06 8.32
CA LYS A 372 36.11 26.82 7.23
C LYS A 372 35.11 27.67 6.45
N TYR A 373 33.90 27.14 6.23
CA TYR A 373 32.87 27.79 5.43
C TYR A 373 31.75 28.41 6.28
N ASN A 374 31.83 28.32 7.61
CA ASN A 374 30.78 28.69 8.55
C ASN A 374 29.43 28.03 8.18
N ALA A 375 29.49 26.75 7.81
CA ALA A 375 28.36 26.00 7.30
C ALA A 375 27.55 25.31 8.41
N THR A 376 26.24 25.20 8.23
CA THR A 376 25.33 24.47 9.14
C THR A 376 25.00 23.06 8.64
N GLY A 377 24.45 22.20 9.51
CA GLY A 377 23.96 20.87 9.09
C GLY A 377 22.87 20.96 8.00
N ASP A 378 21.96 21.92 8.12
CA ASP A 378 20.94 22.19 7.09
C ASP A 378 21.55 22.54 5.72
N GLU A 379 22.63 23.31 5.70
CA GLU A 379 23.35 23.64 4.46
C GLU A 379 24.06 22.41 3.86
N LEU A 380 24.61 21.53 4.70
CA LEU A 380 25.20 20.26 4.25
C LEU A 380 24.13 19.31 3.68
N LEU A 381 22.99 19.18 4.36
CA LEU A 381 21.85 18.39 3.88
C LEU A 381 21.34 18.92 2.54
N HIS A 382 21.12 20.22 2.44
CA HIS A 382 20.66 20.86 1.21
C HIS A 382 21.65 20.67 0.05
N MET A 383 22.96 20.76 0.34
CA MET A 383 24.01 20.49 -0.66
C MET A 383 23.94 19.05 -1.17
N PHE A 384 23.80 18.07 -0.27
CA PHE A 384 23.70 16.66 -0.63
C PHE A 384 22.45 16.38 -1.47
N LEU A 385 21.27 16.76 -0.97
CA LEU A 385 19.99 16.49 -1.64
C LEU A 385 19.91 17.14 -3.03
N ASN A 386 20.48 18.34 -3.20
CA ASN A 386 20.55 18.96 -4.54
C ASN A 386 21.39 18.15 -5.52
N LYS A 387 22.50 17.56 -5.07
CA LYS A 387 23.35 16.72 -5.91
C LYS A 387 22.69 15.39 -6.24
N GLU A 388 22.06 14.77 -5.25
CA GLU A 388 21.28 13.55 -5.43
C GLU A 388 20.14 13.74 -6.44
N VAL A 389 19.30 14.76 -6.23
CA VAL A 389 18.20 15.10 -7.15
C VAL A 389 18.73 15.37 -8.55
N GLN A 390 19.87 16.06 -8.68
CA GLN A 390 20.53 16.27 -9.97
C GLN A 390 20.94 14.95 -10.64
N PHE A 391 21.51 13.99 -9.92
CA PHE A 391 21.90 12.68 -10.47
C PHE A 391 20.68 11.85 -10.90
N ILE A 392 19.59 11.89 -10.13
CA ILE A 392 18.32 11.24 -10.48
C ILE A 392 17.76 11.84 -11.78
N GLN A 393 17.74 13.17 -11.88
CA GLN A 393 17.24 13.88 -13.07
C GLN A 393 18.12 13.65 -14.30
N ASN A 394 19.46 13.61 -14.13
CA ASN A 394 20.39 13.27 -15.21
C ASN A 394 20.16 11.85 -15.74
N SER A 395 19.66 10.95 -14.91
CA SER A 395 19.25 9.59 -15.29
C SER A 395 17.88 9.53 -15.97
N GLY A 396 17.26 10.68 -16.24
CA GLY A 396 15.95 10.80 -16.89
C GLY A 396 14.77 10.45 -15.98
N LYS A 397 14.96 10.47 -14.65
CA LYS A 397 13.93 10.12 -13.67
C LYS A 397 13.41 11.35 -12.92
N LYS A 398 12.19 11.26 -12.42
CA LYS A 398 11.62 12.21 -11.47
C LYS A 398 11.94 11.75 -10.04
N ALA A 399 12.49 12.64 -9.23
CA ALA A 399 12.84 12.35 -7.86
C ALA A 399 11.61 12.41 -6.93
N ILE A 400 11.57 11.46 -6.00
CA ILE A 400 10.73 11.47 -4.81
C ILE A 400 11.66 11.56 -3.60
N LEU A 401 11.29 12.35 -2.60
CA LEU A 401 11.98 12.43 -1.31
C LEU A 401 10.96 12.30 -0.19
N TRP A 402 11.37 11.81 0.98
CA TRP A 402 10.62 11.99 2.21
C TRP A 402 10.53 13.48 2.58
N GLU A 403 9.52 13.82 3.38
CA GLU A 403 9.15 15.22 3.62
C GLU A 403 10.13 16.03 4.48
N ASP A 404 10.96 15.38 5.29
CA ASP A 404 11.76 15.94 6.40
C ASP A 404 12.48 17.23 6.01
N SER A 405 13.22 17.19 4.90
CA SER A 405 13.97 18.33 4.37
C SER A 405 13.11 19.58 4.11
N VAL A 406 11.82 19.42 3.85
CA VAL A 406 10.89 20.50 3.52
C VAL A 406 9.98 20.87 4.70
N THR A 407 9.49 19.88 5.44
CA THR A 407 8.51 20.11 6.50
C THR A 407 9.15 20.40 7.84
N ASP A 408 10.31 19.82 8.16
CA ASP A 408 11.04 20.08 9.39
C ASP A 408 12.15 21.11 9.18
N ASN A 409 13.04 20.90 8.21
CA ASN A 409 14.19 21.78 7.98
C ASN A 409 13.86 23.04 7.15
N GLN A 410 12.70 23.08 6.49
CA GLN A 410 12.28 24.21 5.65
C GLN A 410 13.26 24.55 4.51
N LEU A 411 13.97 23.55 3.98
CA LEU A 411 14.94 23.73 2.91
C LEU A 411 14.24 24.10 1.59
N PRO A 412 14.89 24.91 0.73
CA PRO A 412 14.33 25.35 -0.54
C PRO A 412 14.47 24.29 -1.65
N ILE A 413 13.96 23.08 -1.40
CA ILE A 413 13.95 21.98 -2.36
C ILE A 413 13.08 22.34 -3.60
N SER A 414 13.49 21.88 -4.78
CA SER A 414 12.75 22.14 -6.02
C SER A 414 11.32 21.58 -5.97
N LYS A 415 10.35 22.32 -6.52
CA LYS A 415 8.95 21.88 -6.68
C LYS A 415 8.77 20.78 -7.73
N ASP A 416 9.81 20.47 -8.49
CA ASP A 416 9.81 19.35 -9.43
C ASP A 416 9.89 17.98 -8.73
N VAL A 417 10.33 17.97 -7.47
CA VAL A 417 10.36 16.79 -6.60
C VAL A 417 8.95 16.47 -6.07
N VAL A 418 8.62 15.18 -5.97
CA VAL A 418 7.42 14.71 -5.26
C VAL A 418 7.82 14.43 -3.81
N LEU A 419 6.99 14.82 -2.84
CA LEU A 419 7.24 14.54 -1.43
C LEU A 419 6.38 13.38 -0.93
N GLN A 420 6.98 12.41 -0.24
CA GLN A 420 6.26 11.41 0.52
C GLN A 420 6.17 11.86 1.99
N VAL A 421 4.92 12.02 2.47
CA VAL A 421 4.62 12.68 3.76
C VAL A 421 4.18 11.64 4.78
N TRP A 422 4.96 11.47 5.86
CA TRP A 422 4.79 10.39 6.83
C TRP A 422 4.52 10.87 8.26
N ASN A 423 5.06 12.01 8.67
CA ASN A 423 4.97 12.51 10.03
C ASN A 423 4.00 13.69 10.15
N LYS A 424 4.14 14.71 9.27
CA LYS A 424 3.28 15.90 9.29
C LYS A 424 1.96 15.66 8.57
N PRO A 425 0.96 16.54 8.80
CA PRO A 425 -0.22 16.58 7.95
C PRO A 425 0.17 16.85 6.49
N VAL A 426 -0.26 15.97 5.57
CA VAL A 426 -0.09 16.08 4.11
C VAL A 426 -0.39 17.48 3.56
N GLN A 427 -1.33 18.17 4.21
CA GLN A 427 -1.76 19.52 3.89
C GLN A 427 -0.62 20.54 3.93
N GLU A 428 0.38 20.37 4.81
CA GLU A 428 1.50 21.32 4.91
C GLU A 428 2.32 21.37 3.63
N ALA A 429 2.74 20.21 3.13
CA ALA A 429 3.49 20.09 1.88
C ALA A 429 2.62 20.48 0.65
N ALA A 430 1.35 20.04 0.63
CA ALA A 430 0.42 20.36 -0.45
C ALA A 430 0.14 21.87 -0.59
N LYS A 431 -0.02 22.59 0.55
CA LYS A 431 -0.22 24.06 0.60
C LYS A 431 1.05 24.83 0.21
N LYS A 432 2.23 24.27 0.49
CA LYS A 432 3.51 24.78 -0.04
C LYS A 432 3.65 24.56 -1.55
N GLY A 433 2.70 23.87 -2.21
CA GLY A 433 2.67 23.68 -3.66
C GLY A 433 3.48 22.49 -4.18
N TYR A 434 3.94 21.59 -3.29
CA TYR A 434 4.56 20.33 -3.72
C TYR A 434 3.50 19.34 -4.17
N LYS A 435 3.85 18.45 -5.10
CA LYS A 435 3.10 17.21 -5.29
C LYS A 435 3.42 16.24 -4.17
N VAL A 436 2.41 15.58 -3.62
CA VAL A 436 2.54 14.78 -2.40
C VAL A 436 1.96 13.38 -2.56
N ILE A 437 2.64 12.43 -1.94
CA ILE A 437 2.22 11.05 -1.70
C ILE A 437 1.98 10.97 -0.19
N ALA A 438 0.77 10.63 0.23
CA ALA A 438 0.45 10.52 1.64
C ALA A 438 0.84 9.14 2.19
N SER A 439 1.58 9.11 3.29
CA SER A 439 1.99 7.89 4.01
C SER A 439 1.98 8.11 5.52
N HIS A 440 1.06 8.95 6.01
CA HIS A 440 1.09 9.39 7.40
C HIS A 440 1.05 8.22 8.39
N ALA A 441 2.08 8.08 9.23
CA ALA A 441 2.31 6.99 10.17
C ALA A 441 1.13 6.74 11.12
N ASN A 442 0.41 7.79 11.52
CA ASN A 442 -0.80 7.67 12.35
C ASN A 442 -1.97 6.94 11.67
N PHE A 443 -1.86 6.63 10.38
CA PHE A 443 -2.87 5.94 9.59
C PHE A 443 -2.29 4.75 8.83
N TRP A 444 -1.18 4.90 8.12
CA TRP A 444 -0.75 4.00 7.04
C TRP A 444 0.62 3.33 7.22
N TYR A 445 1.22 3.41 8.41
CA TYR A 445 2.33 2.53 8.78
C TYR A 445 1.78 1.19 9.28
N LEU A 446 2.22 0.09 8.67
CA LEU A 446 1.71 -1.26 8.89
C LEU A 446 2.53 -2.04 9.93
N ASP A 447 3.74 -1.58 10.23
CA ASP A 447 4.70 -2.11 11.20
C ASP A 447 4.35 -1.78 12.66
N CYS A 448 3.59 -0.70 12.93
CA CYS A 448 3.24 -0.27 14.27
C CYS A 448 2.37 -1.28 15.06
N GLY A 449 2.44 -1.18 16.39
CA GLY A 449 1.71 -1.96 17.38
C GLY A 449 2.38 -3.27 17.79
N HIS A 450 3.69 -3.42 17.57
CA HIS A 450 4.43 -4.67 17.84
C HIS A 450 5.50 -4.56 18.92
N GLY A 451 5.57 -3.40 19.57
CA GLY A 451 6.54 -3.11 20.63
C GLY A 451 7.90 -2.71 20.06
N GLY A 452 8.80 -2.22 20.91
CA GLY A 452 10.16 -1.88 20.50
C GLY A 452 10.95 -3.15 20.17
N TRP A 453 11.83 -3.06 19.17
CA TRP A 453 12.66 -4.18 18.72
C TRP A 453 14.10 -4.13 19.27
N THR A 454 14.50 -3.01 19.87
CA THR A 454 15.82 -2.83 20.48
C THR A 454 16.06 -3.86 21.59
N GLY A 455 17.29 -4.37 21.66
CA GLY A 455 17.68 -5.36 22.67
C GLY A 455 18.12 -4.73 23.99
N ASN A 456 18.07 -5.52 25.08
CA ASN A 456 18.49 -5.13 26.43
C ASN A 456 17.80 -3.84 26.95
N ASP A 457 16.49 -3.74 26.74
CA ASP A 457 15.68 -2.64 27.22
C ASP A 457 15.04 -3.02 28.57
N GLU A 458 15.56 -2.47 29.66
CA GLU A 458 15.02 -2.71 31.02
C GLU A 458 13.68 -2.00 31.25
N SER A 459 13.23 -1.12 30.33
CA SER A 459 11.93 -0.45 30.48
C SER A 459 10.75 -1.42 30.47
N TYR A 460 10.92 -2.65 29.95
CA TYR A 460 9.92 -3.71 30.01
C TYR A 460 9.86 -4.45 31.35
N ASP A 461 10.87 -4.34 32.23
CA ASP A 461 10.89 -5.01 33.54
C ASP A 461 10.11 -4.20 34.58
N GLU A 462 8.79 -4.11 34.37
CA GLU A 462 7.87 -3.37 35.22
C GLU A 462 6.74 -4.28 35.70
N GLN A 463 6.80 -4.69 36.98
CA GLN A 463 5.86 -5.67 37.56
C GLN A 463 4.57 -5.03 38.10
N GLU A 464 4.56 -3.71 38.33
CA GLU A 464 3.42 -2.96 38.86
C GLU A 464 3.18 -1.70 38.03
N GLN A 465 1.92 -1.30 37.88
CA GLN A 465 1.57 -0.07 37.16
C GLN A 465 2.22 1.16 37.85
N PRO A 466 2.99 1.98 37.11
CA PRO A 466 3.70 3.10 37.72
C PRO A 466 2.69 4.15 38.18
N LYS A 467 3.00 4.79 39.31
CA LYS A 467 2.18 5.89 39.83
C LYS A 467 2.19 7.05 38.85
N VAL A 468 1.03 7.67 38.65
CA VAL A 468 0.93 8.92 37.88
C VAL A 468 1.84 9.96 38.54
N PRO A 469 2.77 10.58 37.79
CA PRO A 469 3.60 11.66 38.34
C PRO A 469 2.74 12.78 38.91
N GLU A 470 3.09 13.34 40.07
CA GLU A 470 2.28 14.36 40.77
C GLU A 470 2.00 15.58 39.88
N SER A 471 2.99 16.01 39.10
CA SER A 471 2.86 17.10 38.12
C SER A 471 1.82 16.82 37.04
N LEU A 472 1.64 15.56 36.66
CA LEU A 472 0.66 15.13 35.67
C LEU A 472 -0.72 14.90 36.31
N ALA A 473 -0.76 14.41 37.55
CA ALA A 473 -2.00 14.24 38.31
C ALA A 473 -2.74 15.57 38.45
N ASP A 474 -2.03 16.64 38.80
CA ASP A 474 -2.59 18.00 38.88
C ASP A 474 -3.19 18.48 37.54
N GLU A 475 -2.57 18.10 36.42
CA GLU A 475 -3.03 18.48 35.08
C GLU A 475 -4.24 17.65 34.65
N LEU A 476 -4.23 16.34 34.89
CA LEU A 476 -5.36 15.46 34.63
C LEU A 476 -6.59 15.88 35.43
N ASP A 477 -6.43 16.21 36.71
CA ASP A 477 -7.50 16.72 37.57
C ASP A 477 -8.01 18.08 37.07
N ARG A 478 -7.12 18.98 36.66
CA ARG A 478 -7.50 20.29 36.08
C ARG A 478 -8.35 20.14 34.82
N HIS A 479 -8.12 19.09 34.03
CA HIS A 479 -8.83 18.81 32.78
C HIS A 479 -9.93 17.75 32.92
N GLN A 480 -10.20 17.23 34.13
CA GLN A 480 -11.21 16.20 34.40
C GLN A 480 -11.01 14.93 33.55
N LEU A 481 -9.75 14.51 33.36
CA LEU A 481 -9.37 13.35 32.56
C LEU A 481 -9.07 12.15 33.47
N THR A 482 -10.06 11.28 33.71
CA THR A 482 -9.93 10.18 34.68
C THR A 482 -9.38 8.85 34.12
N ASP A 483 -8.99 8.76 32.84
CA ASP A 483 -8.57 7.49 32.20
C ASP A 483 -7.54 7.67 31.04
N ASN A 484 -6.62 8.62 31.16
CA ASN A 484 -5.74 9.02 30.04
C ASN A 484 -4.24 8.79 30.26
N TYR A 485 -3.81 8.33 31.44
CA TYR A 485 -2.42 7.98 31.66
C TYR A 485 -2.16 6.52 31.31
N ARG A 486 -1.51 6.30 30.16
CA ARG A 486 -1.14 4.98 29.65
C ARG A 486 0.38 4.88 29.52
N PRO A 487 1.09 4.49 30.60
CA PRO A 487 2.53 4.30 30.55
C PRO A 487 2.87 3.16 29.59
N SER A 488 4.13 3.11 29.12
CA SER A 488 4.56 2.24 28.02
C SER A 488 4.04 0.80 28.13
N ASN A 489 4.20 0.16 29.29
CA ASN A 489 3.80 -1.24 29.51
C ASN A 489 2.33 -1.45 29.92
N TRP A 490 1.59 -0.39 30.26
CA TRP A 490 0.21 -0.47 30.75
C TRP A 490 -0.74 0.31 29.84
N GLY A 491 -1.00 -0.28 28.67
CA GLY A 491 -1.88 0.28 27.64
C GLY A 491 -1.27 1.38 26.77
N GLY A 492 0.02 1.70 26.98
CA GLY A 492 0.80 2.65 26.19
C GLY A 492 1.40 2.03 24.93
N SER A 493 2.54 2.57 24.50
CA SER A 493 3.17 2.21 23.22
C SER A 493 3.94 0.89 23.21
N GLY A 494 4.32 0.37 24.38
CA GLY A 494 5.16 -0.83 24.49
C GLY A 494 6.53 -0.68 23.83
N GLY A 495 7.11 0.53 23.82
CA GLY A 495 8.40 0.81 23.19
C GLY A 495 8.38 1.02 21.67
N ASP A 496 7.21 0.89 21.03
CA ASP A 496 7.04 1.19 19.60
C ASP A 496 6.65 2.65 19.40
N TRP A 497 7.48 3.41 18.67
CA TRP A 497 7.31 4.85 18.51
C TRP A 497 6.01 5.24 17.79
N CYS A 498 5.51 4.39 16.87
CA CYS A 498 4.33 4.68 16.07
C CYS A 498 3.10 3.91 16.55
N SER A 499 3.14 3.26 17.71
CA SER A 499 1.98 2.65 18.35
C SER A 499 0.76 3.60 18.44
N PRO A 500 -0.48 3.08 18.44
CA PRO A 500 -0.84 1.66 18.46
C PRO A 500 -0.86 1.03 17.06
N PHE A 501 -1.14 -0.28 16.99
CA PHE A 501 -1.46 -0.98 15.74
C PHE A 501 -2.54 -0.24 14.94
N LYS A 502 -2.31 -0.06 13.63
CA LYS A 502 -3.29 0.58 12.74
C LYS A 502 -4.25 -0.48 12.23
N THR A 503 -5.47 -0.51 12.77
CA THR A 503 -6.52 -1.42 12.30
C THR A 503 -6.95 -1.06 10.88
N TRP A 504 -7.62 -1.99 10.19
CA TRP A 504 -8.17 -1.71 8.86
C TRP A 504 -9.15 -0.52 8.89
N GLN A 505 -9.92 -0.34 9.98
CA GLN A 505 -10.80 0.81 10.15
C GLN A 505 -10.01 2.12 10.22
N ARG A 506 -8.89 2.14 10.95
CA ARG A 506 -8.02 3.31 11.05
C ARG A 506 -7.45 3.67 9.68
N ILE A 507 -6.94 2.68 8.95
CA ILE A 507 -6.43 2.84 7.59
C ILE A 507 -7.52 3.36 6.64
N TYR A 508 -8.70 2.75 6.66
CA TYR A 508 -9.84 3.12 5.81
C TYR A 508 -10.36 4.53 6.12
N SER A 509 -10.23 4.98 7.37
CA SER A 509 -10.77 6.26 7.82
C SER A 509 -9.95 7.48 7.35
N TYR A 510 -8.75 7.28 6.81
CA TYR A 510 -7.86 8.38 6.47
C TYR A 510 -8.40 9.22 5.32
N ASP A 511 -8.59 10.51 5.57
CA ASP A 511 -8.96 11.51 4.57
C ASP A 511 -7.78 12.45 4.31
N MET A 512 -6.98 12.09 3.30
CA MET A 512 -5.78 12.84 2.90
C MET A 512 -6.09 14.24 2.35
N ALA A 513 -7.33 14.46 1.89
CA ALA A 513 -7.78 15.73 1.32
C ALA A 513 -8.50 16.61 2.35
N TYR A 514 -8.63 16.15 3.60
CA TYR A 514 -9.30 16.89 4.66
C TYR A 514 -8.73 18.31 4.81
N ASN A 515 -9.61 19.31 4.88
CA ASN A 515 -9.25 20.74 4.97
C ASN A 515 -8.34 21.27 3.84
N LEU A 516 -8.36 20.64 2.66
CA LEU A 516 -7.80 21.20 1.44
C LEU A 516 -8.89 21.80 0.55
N THR A 517 -8.57 22.90 -0.10
CA THR A 517 -9.35 23.38 -1.25
C THR A 517 -9.19 22.42 -2.43
N LYS A 518 -10.10 22.46 -3.42
CA LYS A 518 -9.99 21.63 -4.63
C LYS A 518 -8.65 21.82 -5.37
N GLN A 519 -8.09 23.03 -5.35
CA GLN A 519 -6.82 23.33 -6.00
C GLN A 519 -5.63 22.72 -5.24
N GLU A 520 -5.64 22.79 -3.91
CA GLU A 520 -4.61 22.18 -3.08
C GLU A 520 -4.72 20.65 -3.07
N ALA A 521 -5.94 20.10 -3.09
CA ALA A 521 -6.17 18.66 -3.17
C ALA A 521 -5.62 18.05 -4.46
N ALA A 522 -5.57 18.81 -5.57
CA ALA A 522 -4.93 18.38 -6.82
C ALA A 522 -3.39 18.22 -6.71
N ASN A 523 -2.79 18.60 -5.59
CA ASN A 523 -1.40 18.30 -5.28
C ASN A 523 -1.22 16.93 -4.61
N VAL A 524 -2.28 16.33 -4.05
CA VAL A 524 -2.26 14.98 -3.50
C VAL A 524 -2.41 13.99 -4.65
N LEU A 525 -1.32 13.33 -5.02
CA LEU A 525 -1.30 12.36 -6.12
C LEU A 525 -1.93 11.01 -5.72
N GLY A 526 -2.05 10.79 -4.41
CA GLY A 526 -2.52 9.57 -3.78
C GLY A 526 -1.69 9.29 -2.55
N GLY A 527 -1.33 8.03 -2.34
CA GLY A 527 -0.49 7.69 -1.22
C GLY A 527 -0.09 6.23 -1.14
N GLU A 528 0.65 5.91 -0.09
CA GLU A 528 1.20 4.58 0.13
C GLU A 528 1.07 4.14 1.57
N VAL A 529 0.73 2.86 1.75
CA VAL A 529 0.97 2.18 3.01
C VAL A 529 2.42 1.75 3.08
N ALA A 530 3.05 1.94 4.24
CA ALA A 530 4.44 1.58 4.46
C ALA A 530 4.52 0.36 5.37
N LEU A 531 5.33 -0.62 4.97
CA LEU A 531 5.76 -1.71 5.84
C LEU A 531 7.28 -1.64 5.99
N TRP A 532 7.70 -0.99 7.08
CA TRP A 532 9.06 -1.14 7.60
C TRP A 532 9.26 -2.56 8.16
N ALA A 533 10.48 -3.08 8.07
CA ALA A 533 10.75 -4.50 8.24
C ALA A 533 11.71 -4.82 9.39
N GLU A 534 11.82 -3.97 10.41
CA GLU A 534 12.62 -4.23 11.62
C GLU A 534 12.16 -5.53 12.31
N GLN A 535 10.85 -5.76 12.35
CA GLN A 535 10.21 -6.94 12.95
C GLN A 535 9.38 -7.77 11.97
N THR A 536 9.64 -7.66 10.66
CA THR A 536 8.89 -8.40 9.63
C THR A 536 9.81 -9.19 8.72
N ASP A 537 9.51 -10.48 8.54
CA ASP A 537 10.12 -11.36 7.54
C ASP A 537 9.04 -12.13 6.77
N SER A 538 9.44 -13.14 5.97
CA SER A 538 8.55 -14.02 5.21
C SER A 538 7.39 -14.64 6.03
N THR A 539 7.58 -14.83 7.34
CA THR A 539 6.58 -15.48 8.20
C THR A 539 5.43 -14.55 8.56
N ALA A 540 5.73 -13.25 8.72
CA ALA A 540 4.78 -12.24 9.13
C ALA A 540 4.30 -11.33 7.98
N LEU A 541 4.97 -11.35 6.81
CA LEU A 541 4.71 -10.45 5.69
C LEU A 541 3.21 -10.32 5.35
N ASP A 542 2.57 -11.45 5.02
CA ASP A 542 1.18 -11.44 4.53
C ASP A 542 0.20 -10.94 5.60
N VAL A 543 0.41 -11.31 6.87
CA VAL A 543 -0.46 -10.88 7.99
C VAL A 543 -0.25 -9.42 8.33
N ARG A 544 0.97 -8.88 8.13
CA ARG A 544 1.23 -7.45 8.29
C ARG A 544 0.59 -6.64 7.16
N LEU A 545 0.69 -7.11 5.92
CA LEU A 545 0.16 -6.39 4.76
C LEU A 545 -1.36 -6.48 4.65
N TRP A 546 -1.96 -7.66 4.85
CA TRP A 546 -3.32 -7.95 4.42
C TRP A 546 -4.21 -8.39 5.59
N PRO A 547 -5.47 -7.94 5.66
CA PRO A 547 -6.20 -7.18 4.64
C PRO A 547 -6.10 -5.65 4.83
N ARG A 548 -5.21 -5.16 5.70
CA ARG A 548 -5.04 -3.73 5.99
C ARG A 548 -4.71 -2.89 4.76
N THR A 549 -3.82 -3.35 3.89
CA THR A 549 -3.55 -2.68 2.60
C THR A 549 -4.79 -2.61 1.70
N ALA A 550 -5.68 -3.59 1.76
CA ALA A 550 -6.94 -3.56 1.00
C ALA A 550 -7.81 -2.37 1.42
N ALA A 551 -7.80 -2.00 2.71
CA ALA A 551 -8.49 -0.81 3.21
C ALA A 551 -7.97 0.47 2.55
N ALA A 552 -6.64 0.64 2.51
CA ALA A 552 -6.04 1.80 1.83
C ALA A 552 -6.35 1.79 0.33
N ALA A 553 -6.34 0.61 -0.30
CA ALA A 553 -6.63 0.46 -1.71
C ALA A 553 -8.01 0.98 -2.10
N GLU A 554 -9.05 0.75 -1.28
CA GLU A 554 -10.38 1.29 -1.54
C GLU A 554 -10.47 2.81 -1.33
N VAL A 555 -9.77 3.34 -0.31
CA VAL A 555 -9.64 4.79 -0.11
C VAL A 555 -9.00 5.46 -1.32
N LEU A 556 -7.97 4.82 -1.87
CA LEU A 556 -7.19 5.30 -3.01
C LEU A 556 -7.93 5.12 -4.35
N TRP A 557 -8.79 4.10 -4.45
CA TRP A 557 -9.56 3.78 -5.65
C TRP A 557 -10.88 4.55 -5.72
N SER A 558 -11.73 4.43 -4.70
CA SER A 558 -13.12 4.91 -4.71
C SER A 558 -13.36 6.15 -3.84
N GLY A 559 -12.31 6.63 -3.17
CA GLY A 559 -12.35 7.81 -2.31
C GLY A 559 -13.08 7.57 -0.98
N ARG A 560 -13.04 8.59 -0.11
CA ARG A 560 -13.81 8.62 1.15
C ARG A 560 -15.26 9.07 0.97
N TYR A 561 -15.60 9.55 -0.23
CA TYR A 561 -16.91 10.10 -0.56
C TYR A 561 -17.39 9.49 -1.87
N ASN A 562 -18.68 9.15 -1.97
CA ASN A 562 -19.28 8.67 -3.21
C ASN A 562 -19.51 9.84 -4.20
N ILE A 563 -20.06 9.53 -5.37
CA ILE A 563 -20.39 10.53 -6.41
C ILE A 563 -21.43 11.57 -5.98
N GLU A 564 -22.23 11.25 -4.95
CA GLU A 564 -23.22 12.13 -4.33
C GLU A 564 -22.63 12.96 -3.16
N ASN A 565 -21.31 12.85 -2.95
CA ASN A 565 -20.55 13.51 -1.88
C ASN A 565 -20.96 13.06 -0.46
N GLU A 566 -21.51 11.86 -0.35
CA GLU A 566 -21.80 11.21 0.92
C GLU A 566 -20.57 10.43 1.38
N LYS A 567 -20.26 10.52 2.68
CA LYS A 567 -19.08 9.87 3.25
C LYS A 567 -19.30 8.36 3.28
N ARG A 568 -18.35 7.59 2.73
CA ARG A 568 -18.36 6.14 2.79
C ARG A 568 -18.11 5.67 4.22
N ASP A 569 -19.10 4.99 4.79
CA ASP A 569 -19.10 4.53 6.18
C ASP A 569 -18.35 3.19 6.34
N LEU A 570 -17.81 2.96 7.54
CA LEU A 570 -17.22 1.68 7.95
C LEU A 570 -18.27 0.57 7.99
N SER A 571 -19.54 0.89 8.29
CA SER A 571 -20.63 -0.08 8.35
C SER A 571 -20.94 -0.75 7.00
N ASP A 572 -20.78 -0.01 5.90
CA ASP A 572 -20.89 -0.54 4.53
C ASP A 572 -19.66 -1.37 4.16
N ALA A 573 -18.47 -0.85 4.46
CA ALA A 573 -17.21 -1.50 4.12
C ALA A 573 -17.00 -2.81 4.90
N MET A 574 -17.52 -2.93 6.12
CA MET A 574 -17.22 -4.05 7.01
C MET A 574 -17.60 -5.42 6.43
N SER A 575 -18.82 -5.56 5.89
CA SER A 575 -19.26 -6.84 5.29
C SER A 575 -18.39 -7.20 4.08
N ARG A 576 -18.07 -6.23 3.22
CA ARG A 576 -17.25 -6.42 2.01
C ARG A 576 -15.81 -6.78 2.37
N MET A 577 -15.19 -6.03 3.30
CA MET A 577 -13.84 -6.26 3.79
C MET A 577 -13.71 -7.64 4.43
N PHE A 578 -14.69 -8.06 5.23
CA PHE A 578 -14.68 -9.37 5.86
C PHE A 578 -14.75 -10.49 4.81
N ASP A 579 -15.64 -10.41 3.82
CA ASP A 579 -15.70 -11.39 2.72
C ASP A 579 -14.39 -11.42 1.94
N TRP A 580 -13.90 -10.24 1.57
CA TRP A 580 -12.67 -10.06 0.80
C TRP A 580 -11.45 -10.64 1.49
N ARG A 581 -11.34 -10.52 2.81
CA ARG A 581 -10.26 -11.14 3.58
C ARG A 581 -10.21 -12.65 3.39
N TYR A 582 -11.35 -13.35 3.47
CA TYR A 582 -11.37 -14.80 3.25
C TYR A 582 -11.09 -15.16 1.79
N ARG A 583 -11.52 -14.29 0.87
CA ARG A 583 -11.22 -14.44 -0.55
C ARG A 583 -9.73 -14.37 -0.82
N LEU A 584 -9.03 -13.39 -0.23
CA LEU A 584 -7.57 -13.31 -0.28
C LEU A 584 -6.90 -14.58 0.26
N VAL A 585 -7.40 -15.15 1.36
CA VAL A 585 -6.92 -16.44 1.90
C VAL A 585 -7.10 -17.57 0.89
N ASN A 586 -8.26 -17.65 0.24
CA ASN A 586 -8.51 -18.65 -0.81
C ASN A 586 -7.60 -18.47 -2.04
N ARG A 587 -7.18 -17.24 -2.32
CA ARG A 587 -6.19 -16.90 -3.35
C ARG A 587 -4.73 -17.12 -2.91
N GLY A 588 -4.50 -17.67 -1.72
CA GLY A 588 -3.17 -18.02 -1.22
C GLY A 588 -2.44 -16.91 -0.46
N ILE A 589 -3.11 -15.82 -0.11
CA ILE A 589 -2.56 -14.73 0.71
C ILE A 589 -2.90 -15.00 2.18
N LYS A 590 -1.90 -15.09 3.06
CA LYS A 590 -2.13 -15.37 4.49
C LYS A 590 -2.62 -14.13 5.24
N ALA A 591 -3.77 -13.59 4.83
CA ALA A 591 -4.35 -12.37 5.40
C ALA A 591 -4.82 -12.58 6.85
N GLU A 592 -4.54 -11.58 7.69
CA GLU A 592 -4.91 -11.55 9.11
C GLU A 592 -6.43 -11.66 9.30
N ALA A 593 -6.86 -12.34 10.36
CA ALA A 593 -8.28 -12.43 10.71
C ALA A 593 -8.78 -11.11 11.30
N LEU A 594 -9.92 -10.61 10.80
CA LEU A 594 -10.49 -9.34 11.25
C LEU A 594 -11.40 -9.46 12.49
N GLN A 595 -12.24 -10.49 12.48
CA GLN A 595 -13.24 -10.76 13.52
C GLN A 595 -13.51 -12.28 13.56
N PRO A 596 -14.13 -12.79 14.66
CA PRO A 596 -14.63 -14.16 14.69
C PRO A 596 -15.53 -14.47 13.49
N LEU A 597 -15.45 -15.71 12.97
CA LEU A 597 -16.27 -16.14 11.82
C LEU A 597 -17.78 -15.95 12.08
N TRP A 598 -18.20 -16.06 13.34
CA TRP A 598 -19.57 -15.81 13.78
C TRP A 598 -20.09 -14.43 13.37
N CYS A 599 -19.25 -13.39 13.41
CA CYS A 599 -19.65 -12.03 13.02
C CYS A 599 -20.04 -11.93 11.55
N GLY A 600 -19.35 -12.65 10.65
CA GLY A 600 -19.73 -12.70 9.25
C GLY A 600 -21.00 -13.50 8.97
N LYS A 601 -21.37 -14.42 9.88
CA LYS A 601 -22.64 -15.16 9.80
C LYS A 601 -23.80 -14.44 10.48
N ASN A 602 -23.52 -13.42 11.28
CA ASN A 602 -24.50 -12.64 12.03
C ASN A 602 -24.19 -11.15 11.84
N PRO A 603 -24.48 -10.59 10.64
CA PRO A 603 -24.17 -9.19 10.33
C PRO A 603 -24.69 -8.23 11.40
N SER A 604 -23.92 -7.18 11.67
CA SER A 604 -24.20 -6.12 12.65
C SER A 604 -24.23 -6.55 14.13
N MET A 605 -24.19 -7.85 14.45
CA MET A 605 -24.19 -8.34 15.84
C MET A 605 -22.84 -8.17 16.55
N CYS A 606 -21.81 -7.74 15.83
CA CYS A 606 -20.47 -7.45 16.35
C CYS A 606 -20.12 -5.95 16.26
N ASP A 607 -21.11 -5.09 16.00
CA ASP A 607 -20.90 -3.65 15.92
C ASP A 607 -20.67 -3.04 17.30
N SER A 608 -19.83 -2.02 17.38
CA SER A 608 -19.53 -1.31 18.64
C SER A 608 -20.69 -0.43 19.14
N THR A 609 -21.66 -0.16 18.28
CA THR A 609 -22.85 0.64 18.54
C THR A 609 -24.08 -0.16 18.15
N PHE A 610 -25.16 -0.03 18.92
CA PHE A 610 -26.42 -0.73 18.61
C PHE A 610 -26.91 -0.30 17.20
N PRO A 611 -27.11 -1.24 16.27
CA PRO A 611 -27.49 -0.89 14.91
C PRO A 611 -28.98 -0.51 14.86
N GLU A 612 -29.28 0.69 14.34
CA GLU A 612 -30.64 1.24 14.26
C GLU A 612 -31.62 0.34 13.49
N ASP A 613 -31.11 -0.48 12.57
CA ASP A 613 -31.93 -1.40 11.75
C ASP A 613 -32.43 -2.63 12.52
N LEU A 614 -31.89 -2.95 13.71
CA LEU A 614 -32.39 -4.02 14.57
C LEU A 614 -33.56 -3.58 15.46
N GLU A 615 -33.88 -2.27 15.53
CA GLU A 615 -35.04 -1.75 16.27
C GLU A 615 -36.37 -1.84 15.49
N LYS A 616 -36.31 -2.09 14.17
CA LYS A 616 -37.48 -2.21 13.28
C LYS A 616 -37.79 -3.66 12.97
#